data_AF-A0A0R3JX71-F1
#
_entry.id   AF-A0A0R3JX71-F1
#
_cell.length_a   1.000
_cell.length_b   1.000
_cell.length_c   1.000
_cell.angle_alpha   90.00
_cell.angle_beta   90.00
_cell.angle_gamma   90.00
#
_symmetry.space_group_name_H-M   'P 1'
#
loop_
_entity.id
_entity.type
_entity.pdbx_description
1 polymer ?
#
loop_
_entity_poly.entity_id
_entity_poly.type
_entity_poly.pdbx_seq_one_letter_code
_entity_poly.pdbx_strand_id
1 'polypeptide(L)'
;MNDINKGVVIYDDKEVISEKIIEKEIEQFKLIQNFIKSQMKEGEDYGKIPGSPKPSLFKPGAEKLCNLYGFTINVDIIEKVENWKEGFFYYLCKCSLRSKRTGEIISEGLGSCNSKETKFARQNSYTIVNTILKMAKKRALIDATLSATRTSGIFTQDVEDMDEILATNETVEIKEDKIEYATTNQRNYILKLAKDKNLSEDDFKKLTHDLTGKIESKEWTKDDASRIIQELKGSQK
;
A
#
# COMPACT_ATOMS: atom_id res chain seq x y z
N MET A 1 -67.50 -16.52 21.18
CA MET A 1 -66.36 -17.43 21.35
C MET A 1 -65.46 -17.22 20.15
N ASN A 2 -64.27 -16.68 20.42
CA ASN A 2 -63.06 -16.51 19.60
C ASN A 2 -63.17 -15.66 18.32
N ASP A 3 -62.73 -14.40 18.32
CA ASP A 3 -61.35 -13.87 18.36
C ASP A 3 -60.58 -13.95 17.03
N ILE A 4 -60.30 -12.75 16.53
CA ILE A 4 -59.05 -12.28 15.91
C ILE A 4 -58.64 -12.97 14.60
N ASN A 5 -59.04 -12.37 13.49
CA ASN A 5 -58.24 -12.36 12.28
C ASN A 5 -57.85 -10.90 11.97
N LYS A 6 -57.04 -10.29 12.84
CA LYS A 6 -56.24 -9.12 12.48
C LYS A 6 -55.14 -9.65 11.57
N GLY A 7 -55.29 -9.42 10.27
CA GLY A 7 -54.21 -9.62 9.32
C GLY A 7 -52.97 -8.88 9.82
N VAL A 8 -51.97 -9.64 10.24
CA VAL A 8 -50.64 -9.13 10.53
C VAL A 8 -50.07 -8.74 9.17
N VAL A 9 -50.11 -7.45 8.85
CA VAL A 9 -49.30 -6.92 7.77
C VAL A 9 -47.88 -6.92 8.30
N ILE A 10 -47.13 -7.97 7.98
CA ILE A 10 -45.68 -7.97 8.14
C ILE A 10 -45.18 -7.07 7.00
N TYR A 11 -45.03 -5.78 7.28
CA TYR A 11 -44.23 -4.92 6.43
C TYR A 11 -42.78 -5.39 6.59
N ASP A 12 -42.28 -6.06 5.56
CA ASP A 12 -40.85 -6.26 5.36
C ASP A 12 -40.27 -4.87 5.11
N ASP A 13 -39.78 -4.21 6.16
CA ASP A 13 -39.00 -2.97 6.11
C ASP A 13 -37.67 -3.26 5.38
N LYS A 14 -37.75 -3.54 4.08
CA LYS A 14 -36.59 -3.42 3.21
C LYS A 14 -36.23 -1.95 3.23
N GLU A 15 -35.13 -1.60 3.88
CA GLU A 15 -34.51 -0.29 3.73
C GLU A 15 -34.37 -0.01 2.24
N VAL A 16 -35.27 0.81 1.71
CA VAL A 16 -35.19 1.28 0.32
C VAL A 16 -33.94 2.13 0.25
N ILE A 17 -33.03 1.79 -0.65
CA ILE A 17 -31.83 2.60 -0.92
C ILE A 17 -32.31 4.02 -1.19
N SER A 18 -31.96 4.95 -0.30
CA SER A 18 -32.32 6.36 -0.39
C SER A 18 -31.11 7.19 -0.79
N GLU A 19 -31.35 8.35 -1.39
CA GLU A 19 -30.30 9.31 -1.75
C GLU A 19 -29.40 9.64 -0.53
N LYS A 20 -30.00 9.82 0.64
CA LYS A 20 -29.28 10.05 1.90
C LYS A 20 -28.36 8.89 2.30
N ILE A 21 -28.75 7.65 2.05
CA ILE A 21 -27.89 6.47 2.33
C ILE A 21 -26.71 6.46 1.36
N ILE A 22 -26.96 6.77 0.09
CA ILE A 22 -25.91 6.85 -0.94
C ILE A 22 -24.91 7.95 -0.60
N GLU A 23 -25.38 9.15 -0.25
CA GLU A 23 -24.52 10.27 0.16
C GLU A 23 -23.60 9.90 1.34
N LYS A 24 -24.18 9.27 2.37
CA LYS A 24 -23.43 8.81 3.54
C LYS A 24 -22.38 7.76 3.17
N GLU A 25 -22.71 6.83 2.27
CA GLU A 25 -21.78 5.81 1.80
C GLU A 25 -20.62 6.43 1.00
N ILE A 26 -20.90 7.42 0.14
CA ILE A 26 -19.88 8.17 -0.60
C ILE A 26 -18.95 8.91 0.35
N GLU A 27 -19.49 9.58 1.37
CA GLU A 27 -18.69 10.29 2.37
C GLU A 27 -17.81 9.32 3.18
N GLN A 28 -18.40 8.20 3.61
CA GLN A 28 -17.65 7.15 4.32
C GLN A 28 -16.51 6.59 3.46
N PHE A 29 -16.75 6.34 2.17
CA PHE A 29 -15.73 5.86 1.25
C PHE A 29 -14.57 6.86 1.09
N LYS A 30 -14.88 8.17 0.96
CA LYS A 30 -13.86 9.24 0.93
C LYS A 30 -13.01 9.28 2.20
N LEU A 31 -13.63 9.11 3.37
CA LEU A 31 -12.89 9.05 4.64
C LEU A 31 -11.92 7.88 4.68
N ILE A 32 -12.33 6.72 4.16
CA ILE A 32 -11.46 5.54 4.09
C ILE A 32 -10.30 5.74 3.12
N GLN A 33 -10.54 6.34 1.95
CA GLN A 33 -9.47 6.69 1.02
C GLN A 33 -8.45 7.63 1.67
N ASN A 34 -8.91 8.65 2.40
CA ASN A 34 -8.04 9.58 3.12
C ASN A 34 -7.26 8.89 4.24
N PHE A 35 -7.89 7.96 4.97
CA PHE A 35 -7.21 7.15 5.97
C PHE A 35 -6.10 6.30 5.33
N ILE A 36 -6.38 5.61 4.23
CA ILE A 36 -5.40 4.78 3.53
C ILE A 36 -4.20 5.63 3.10
N LYS A 37 -4.45 6.78 2.47
CA LYS A 37 -3.37 7.70 2.03
C LYS A 37 -2.50 8.21 3.18
N SER A 38 -3.11 8.53 4.32
CA SER A 38 -2.40 9.20 5.43
C SER A 38 -1.78 8.24 6.44
N GLN A 39 -2.37 7.05 6.65
CA GLN A 39 -1.98 6.13 7.73
C GLN A 39 -1.38 4.81 7.24
N MET A 40 -1.51 4.49 5.94
CA MET A 40 -0.96 3.27 5.36
C MET A 40 0.26 3.56 4.48
N LYS A 41 1.31 2.76 4.66
CA LYS A 41 2.59 2.89 3.97
C LYS A 41 2.74 1.82 2.90
N GLU A 42 3.10 2.24 1.69
CA GLU A 42 3.48 1.32 0.63
C GLU A 42 4.75 0.54 1.02
N GLY A 43 4.78 -0.75 0.72
CA GLY A 43 5.81 -1.71 1.12
C GLY A 43 5.59 -2.38 2.48
N GLU A 44 4.79 -1.77 3.37
CA GLU A 44 4.50 -2.31 4.71
C GLU A 44 3.05 -2.76 4.84
N ASP A 45 2.11 -1.85 4.58
CA ASP A 45 0.67 -2.08 4.74
C ASP A 45 0.02 -2.59 3.45
N TYR A 46 0.55 -2.17 2.30
CA TYR A 46 0.14 -2.60 0.97
C TYR A 46 1.33 -2.49 0.00
N GLY A 47 1.24 -3.07 -1.19
CA GLY A 47 2.26 -2.86 -2.22
C GLY A 47 2.06 -3.66 -3.48
N LYS A 48 2.76 -3.29 -4.55
CA LYS A 48 2.68 -3.98 -5.84
C LYS A 48 3.37 -5.35 -5.77
N ILE A 49 2.65 -6.38 -6.20
CA ILE A 49 3.17 -7.74 -6.39
C ILE A 49 3.46 -7.94 -7.89
N PRO A 50 4.56 -8.62 -8.29
CA PRO A 50 4.83 -8.91 -9.69
C PRO A 50 3.63 -9.56 -10.38
N GLY A 51 3.22 -8.99 -11.52
CA GLY A 51 2.05 -9.45 -12.28
C GLY A 51 0.71 -8.86 -11.82
N SER A 52 0.69 -7.94 -10.85
CA SER A 52 -0.53 -7.24 -10.42
C SER A 52 -0.49 -5.75 -10.83
N PRO A 53 -1.52 -5.23 -11.52
CA PRO A 53 -1.60 -3.82 -11.90
C PRO A 53 -1.83 -2.90 -10.68
N LYS A 54 -2.69 -3.32 -9.75
CA LYS A 54 -2.98 -2.61 -8.48
C LYS A 54 -2.14 -3.16 -7.30
N PRO A 55 -1.89 -2.35 -6.26
CA PRO A 55 -1.26 -2.82 -5.05
C PRO A 55 -2.12 -3.85 -4.33
N SER A 56 -1.50 -4.84 -3.69
CA SER A 56 -2.18 -5.80 -2.83
C SER A 56 -2.14 -5.34 -1.38
N LEU A 57 -3.22 -5.56 -0.64
CA LEU A 57 -3.26 -5.35 0.81
C LEU A 57 -2.38 -6.38 1.52
N PHE A 58 -1.56 -5.94 2.47
CA PHE A 58 -0.74 -6.81 3.31
C PHE A 58 -1.36 -6.95 4.70
N LYS A 59 -0.80 -7.87 5.49
CA LYS A 59 -1.28 -8.17 6.84
C LYS A 59 -1.34 -6.92 7.73
N PRO A 60 -0.28 -6.07 7.82
CA PRO A 60 -0.32 -4.88 8.66
C PRO A 60 -1.46 -3.92 8.26
N GLY A 61 -1.67 -3.75 6.95
CA GLY A 61 -2.76 -2.93 6.43
C GLY A 61 -4.14 -3.49 6.77
N ALA A 62 -4.33 -4.81 6.64
CA ALA A 62 -5.57 -5.46 7.02
C ALA A 62 -5.87 -5.30 8.53
N GLU A 63 -4.86 -5.43 9.39
CA GLU A 63 -4.99 -5.22 10.83
C GLU A 63 -5.31 -3.76 11.17
N LYS A 64 -4.70 -2.77 10.48
CA LYS A 64 -5.05 -1.35 10.64
C LYS A 64 -6.50 -1.06 10.27
N LEU A 65 -6.97 -1.58 9.14
CA LEU A 65 -8.36 -1.44 8.71
C LEU A 65 -9.32 -2.10 9.71
N CYS A 66 -9.03 -3.33 10.16
CA CYS A 66 -9.84 -3.98 11.19
C CYS A 66 -9.89 -3.15 12.48
N ASN A 67 -8.78 -2.54 12.90
CA ASN A 67 -8.74 -1.68 14.07
C ASN A 67 -9.57 -0.40 13.89
N LEU A 68 -9.46 0.26 12.73
CA LEU A 68 -10.23 1.46 12.38
C LEU A 68 -11.74 1.22 12.47
N TYR A 69 -12.20 0.09 11.93
CA TYR A 69 -13.61 -0.28 11.94
C TYR A 69 -14.09 -0.92 13.25
N GLY A 70 -13.19 -1.08 14.23
CA GLY A 70 -13.52 -1.70 15.49
C GLY A 70 -13.90 -3.19 15.35
N PHE A 71 -13.21 -3.93 14.49
CA PHE A 71 -13.40 -5.37 14.32
C PHE A 71 -12.51 -6.17 15.26
N THR A 72 -13.03 -7.32 15.69
CA THR A 72 -12.24 -8.42 16.25
C THR A 72 -12.01 -9.46 15.17
N ILE A 73 -10.83 -10.09 15.21
CA ILE A 73 -10.37 -11.05 14.21
C ILE A 73 -10.38 -12.44 14.84
N ASN A 74 -11.19 -13.35 14.30
CA ASN A 74 -11.14 -14.77 14.62
C ASN A 74 -10.70 -15.55 13.38
N VAL A 75 -9.78 -16.50 13.53
CA VAL A 75 -9.32 -17.34 12.41
C VAL A 75 -9.32 -18.80 12.80
N ASP A 76 -10.16 -19.57 12.12
CA ASP A 76 -10.33 -21.00 12.31
C ASP A 76 -9.67 -21.78 11.18
N ILE A 77 -9.10 -22.95 11.49
CA ILE A 77 -8.65 -23.91 10.48
C ILE A 77 -9.87 -24.76 10.13
N ILE A 78 -10.35 -24.64 8.90
CA ILE A 78 -11.52 -25.36 8.40
C ILE A 78 -11.11 -26.73 7.84
N GLU A 79 -9.96 -26.78 7.17
CA GLU A 79 -9.42 -28.01 6.61
C GLU A 79 -7.91 -28.05 6.78
N LYS A 80 -7.37 -29.24 7.05
CA LYS A 80 -5.93 -29.48 7.03
C LYS A 80 -5.58 -30.86 6.47
N VAL A 81 -4.50 -30.91 5.71
CA VAL A 81 -3.84 -32.15 5.28
C VAL A 81 -2.39 -32.07 5.70
N GLU A 82 -1.93 -33.00 6.54
CA GLU A 82 -0.55 -33.06 7.04
C GLU A 82 0.02 -34.45 6.77
N ASN A 83 0.50 -34.68 5.56
CA ASN A 83 1.16 -35.93 5.18
C ASN A 83 2.66 -35.84 5.51
N TRP A 84 3.01 -36.28 6.72
CA TRP A 84 4.40 -36.34 7.20
C TRP A 84 5.26 -37.40 6.51
N LYS A 85 4.67 -38.33 5.75
CA LYS A 85 5.43 -39.32 4.98
C LYS A 85 5.87 -38.75 3.63
N GLU A 86 4.99 -38.00 2.98
CA GLU A 86 5.25 -37.41 1.66
C GLU A 86 5.68 -35.94 1.71
N GLY A 87 5.66 -35.33 2.90
CA GLY A 87 5.99 -33.92 3.09
C GLY A 87 4.98 -32.98 2.44
N PHE A 88 3.70 -33.35 2.43
CA PHE A 88 2.63 -32.50 1.90
C PHE A 88 1.81 -31.88 3.03
N PHE A 89 1.72 -30.54 3.01
CA PHE A 89 0.97 -29.77 4.00
C PHE A 89 0.02 -28.82 3.29
N TYR A 90 -1.25 -28.83 3.65
CA TYR A 90 -2.30 -27.92 3.17
C TYR A 90 -3.14 -27.45 4.34
N TYR A 91 -3.51 -26.17 4.31
CA TYR A 91 -4.43 -25.57 5.27
C TYR A 91 -5.44 -24.70 4.51
N LEU A 92 -6.72 -24.83 4.87
CA LEU A 92 -7.78 -23.89 4.57
C LEU A 92 -8.20 -23.22 5.88
N CYS A 93 -8.09 -21.90 5.93
CA CYS A 93 -8.49 -21.09 7.08
C CYS A 93 -9.69 -20.22 6.72
N LYS A 94 -10.59 -20.01 7.67
CA LYS A 94 -11.65 -19.01 7.60
C LYS A 94 -11.37 -17.92 8.63
N CYS A 95 -11.41 -16.67 8.21
CA CYS A 95 -11.38 -15.52 9.10
C CYS A 95 -12.81 -14.98 9.23
N SER A 96 -13.29 -14.81 10.46
CA SER A 96 -14.55 -14.12 10.75
C SER A 96 -14.22 -12.80 11.46
N LEU A 97 -14.70 -11.70 10.90
CA LEU A 97 -14.58 -10.36 11.49
C LEU A 97 -15.87 -10.05 12.25
N ARG A 98 -15.76 -9.73 13.54
CA ARG A 98 -16.93 -9.33 14.35
C ARG A 98 -16.82 -7.91 14.84
N SER A 99 -17.92 -7.19 14.84
CA SER A 99 -18.02 -5.86 15.45
C SER A 99 -17.71 -5.93 16.95
N LYS A 100 -16.74 -5.14 17.44
CA LYS A 100 -16.47 -4.99 18.88
C LYS A 100 -17.67 -4.43 19.64
N ARG A 101 -18.55 -3.69 18.95
CA ARG A 101 -19.73 -3.04 19.52
C ARG A 101 -20.91 -3.99 19.66
N THR A 102 -21.18 -4.79 18.63
CA THR A 102 -22.40 -5.64 18.56
C THR A 102 -22.12 -7.13 18.71
N GLY A 103 -20.88 -7.58 18.51
CA GLY A 103 -20.50 -9.01 18.51
C GLY A 103 -20.90 -9.77 17.25
N GLU A 104 -21.66 -9.14 16.35
CA GLU A 104 -22.14 -9.72 15.10
C GLU A 104 -20.99 -9.94 14.11
N ILE A 105 -21.12 -10.99 13.30
CA ILE A 105 -20.21 -11.25 12.19
C ILE A 105 -20.51 -10.23 11.08
N ILE A 106 -19.51 -9.44 10.73
CA ILE A 106 -19.59 -8.44 9.67
C ILE A 106 -19.19 -9.05 8.32
N SER A 107 -18.18 -9.91 8.33
CA SER A 107 -17.64 -10.52 7.13
C SER A 107 -16.90 -11.80 7.48
N GLU A 108 -16.89 -12.73 6.53
CA GLU A 108 -16.02 -13.90 6.56
C GLU A 108 -15.19 -13.97 5.28
N GLY A 109 -13.97 -14.48 5.39
CA GLY A 109 -13.06 -14.67 4.26
C GLY A 109 -12.28 -15.96 4.38
N LEU A 110 -11.93 -16.54 3.24
CA LEU A 110 -11.24 -17.81 3.14
C LEU A 110 -9.81 -17.61 2.63
N GLY A 111 -8.89 -18.41 3.17
CA GLY A 111 -7.50 -18.39 2.76
C GLY A 111 -6.90 -19.77 2.85
N SER A 112 -6.37 -20.26 1.73
CA SER A 112 -5.70 -21.55 1.69
C SER A 112 -4.22 -21.40 1.36
N CYS A 113 -3.41 -22.38 1.78
CA CYS A 113 -2.01 -22.48 1.37
C CYS A 113 -1.53 -23.93 1.42
N ASN A 114 -0.64 -24.33 0.49
CA ASN A 114 0.03 -25.63 0.55
C ASN A 114 1.54 -25.60 0.27
N SER A 115 2.24 -26.66 0.67
CA SER A 115 3.68 -26.83 0.49
C SER A 115 4.13 -26.99 -0.97
N LYS A 116 3.22 -27.28 -1.91
CA LYS A 116 3.51 -27.43 -3.35
C LYS A 116 3.30 -26.15 -4.17
N GLU A 117 2.86 -25.04 -3.57
CA GLU A 117 2.83 -23.76 -4.31
C GLU A 117 4.23 -23.38 -4.78
N THR A 118 4.35 -22.73 -5.95
CA THR A 118 5.65 -22.35 -6.56
C THR A 118 6.60 -21.64 -5.60
N LYS A 119 6.06 -20.84 -4.67
CA LYS A 119 6.82 -20.13 -3.64
C LYS A 119 7.53 -21.07 -2.64
N PHE A 120 6.95 -22.23 -2.36
CA PHE A 120 7.39 -23.17 -1.34
C PHE A 120 7.91 -24.48 -1.91
N ALA A 121 7.61 -24.79 -3.18
CA ALA A 121 7.91 -26.09 -3.82
C ALA A 121 9.40 -26.50 -3.79
N ARG A 122 10.32 -25.53 -3.68
CA ARG A 122 11.77 -25.78 -3.60
C ARG A 122 12.33 -25.81 -2.17
N GLN A 123 11.49 -25.59 -1.16
CA GLN A 123 11.88 -25.58 0.25
C GLN A 123 11.60 -26.94 0.89
N ASN A 124 12.28 -27.24 1.99
CA ASN A 124 11.96 -28.43 2.78
C ASN A 124 10.59 -28.24 3.45
N SER A 125 9.60 -29.01 3.01
CA SER A 125 8.22 -28.90 3.50
C SER A 125 8.08 -29.14 5.00
N TYR A 126 8.92 -30.00 5.59
CA TYR A 126 8.92 -30.31 7.02
C TYR A 126 9.31 -29.12 7.91
N THR A 127 10.08 -28.16 7.39
CA THR A 127 10.55 -27.00 8.16
C THR A 127 9.62 -25.79 8.03
N ILE A 128 8.69 -25.81 7.07
CA ILE A 128 7.86 -24.64 6.72
C ILE A 128 6.38 -24.84 7.04
N VAL A 129 5.98 -25.91 7.72
CA VAL A 129 4.58 -26.22 8.07
C VAL A 129 3.87 -25.00 8.69
N ASN A 130 4.51 -24.34 9.66
CA ASN A 130 3.98 -23.12 10.29
C ASN A 130 3.93 -21.92 9.32
N THR A 131 4.86 -21.83 8.38
CA THR A 131 4.84 -20.79 7.33
C THR A 131 3.64 -20.98 6.41
N ILE A 132 3.31 -22.21 6.01
CA ILE A 132 2.12 -22.52 5.22
C ILE A 132 0.85 -22.16 6.01
N LEU A 133 0.76 -22.56 7.27
CA LEU A 133 -0.37 -22.22 8.14
C LEU A 133 -0.54 -20.70 8.29
N LYS A 134 0.55 -19.98 8.62
CA LYS A 134 0.53 -18.51 8.74
C LYS A 134 0.15 -17.84 7.44
N MET A 135 0.54 -18.38 6.29
CA MET A 135 0.17 -17.86 4.98
C MET A 135 -1.33 -18.04 4.71
N ALA A 136 -1.90 -19.21 5.01
CA ALA A 136 -3.34 -19.46 4.90
C ALA A 136 -4.15 -18.50 5.78
N LYS A 137 -3.77 -18.38 7.07
CA LYS A 137 -4.41 -17.43 8.01
C LYS A 137 -4.35 -15.98 7.54
N LYS A 138 -3.19 -15.57 7.00
CA LYS A 138 -3.01 -14.22 6.45
C LYS A 138 -3.92 -13.97 5.25
N ARG A 139 -4.02 -14.92 4.31
CA ARG A 139 -4.90 -14.82 3.14
C ARG A 139 -6.36 -14.70 3.57
N ALA A 140 -6.79 -15.49 4.55
CA ALA A 140 -8.15 -15.45 5.09
C ALA A 140 -8.49 -14.10 5.71
N LEU A 141 -7.57 -13.52 6.50
CA LEU A 141 -7.75 -12.19 7.08
C LEU A 141 -7.86 -11.10 6.01
N ILE A 142 -6.98 -11.12 5.00
CA ILE A 142 -7.02 -10.13 3.91
C ILE A 142 -8.36 -10.21 3.17
N ASP A 143 -8.79 -11.41 2.81
CA ASP A 143 -10.07 -11.66 2.12
C ASP A 143 -11.26 -11.12 2.93
N ALA A 144 -11.35 -11.48 4.22
CA ALA A 144 -12.42 -11.01 5.10
C ALA A 144 -12.43 -9.49 5.24
N THR A 145 -11.23 -8.89 5.35
CA THR A 145 -11.07 -7.44 5.53
C THR A 145 -11.51 -6.68 4.30
N LEU A 146 -11.06 -7.07 3.10
CA LEU A 146 -11.41 -6.39 1.85
C LEU A 146 -12.92 -6.35 1.63
N SER A 147 -13.62 -7.45 1.93
CA SER A 147 -15.08 -7.52 1.89
C SER A 147 -15.74 -6.63 2.96
N ALA A 148 -15.22 -6.63 4.19
CA ALA A 148 -15.80 -5.87 5.29
C ALA A 148 -15.65 -4.35 5.12
N THR A 149 -14.52 -3.91 4.57
CA THR A 149 -14.17 -2.49 4.48
C THR A 149 -14.44 -1.90 3.10
N ARG A 150 -14.95 -2.70 2.16
CA ARG A 150 -15.22 -2.32 0.76
C ARG A 150 -14.01 -1.70 0.07
N THR A 151 -12.81 -2.10 0.47
CA THR A 151 -11.54 -1.63 -0.10
C THR A 151 -11.00 -2.58 -1.16
N SER A 152 -11.83 -3.51 -1.65
CA SER A 152 -11.45 -4.38 -2.76
C SER A 152 -11.02 -3.54 -3.96
N GLY A 153 -11.85 -2.62 -4.48
CA GLY A 153 -11.50 -1.78 -5.63
C GLY A 153 -10.18 -0.98 -5.50
N ILE A 154 -9.74 -0.70 -4.27
CA ILE A 154 -8.46 -0.03 -3.97
C ILE A 154 -7.27 -1.01 -4.08
N PHE A 155 -7.45 -2.25 -3.61
CA PHE A 155 -6.37 -3.23 -3.45
C PHE A 155 -6.52 -4.53 -4.30
N THR A 156 -7.54 -4.61 -5.16
CA THR A 156 -7.87 -5.79 -5.99
C THR A 156 -7.72 -5.52 -7.48
N GLN A 157 -7.79 -6.58 -8.27
CA GLN A 157 -7.33 -6.62 -9.66
C GLN A 157 -8.30 -5.97 -10.66
N ASP A 158 -9.55 -5.70 -10.27
CA ASP A 158 -10.58 -5.17 -11.15
C ASP A 158 -10.53 -3.62 -11.23
N VAL A 159 -10.32 -3.15 -12.46
CA VAL A 159 -10.24 -1.81 -13.10
C VAL A 159 -10.24 -0.49 -12.29
N GLU A 160 -9.30 0.39 -12.68
CA GLU A 160 -9.36 1.87 -12.85
C GLU A 160 -9.43 2.90 -11.70
N ASP A 161 -9.48 2.58 -10.40
CA ASP A 161 -9.70 3.66 -9.39
C ASP A 161 -8.47 4.32 -8.71
N MET A 162 -7.28 3.71 -8.67
CA MET A 162 -6.24 4.18 -7.72
C MET A 162 -5.50 5.44 -8.16
N ASP A 163 -5.31 5.62 -9.48
CA ASP A 163 -4.62 6.79 -10.02
C ASP A 163 -5.52 8.04 -9.99
N GLU A 164 -6.85 7.89 -10.15
CA GLU A 164 -7.82 8.98 -9.96
C GLU A 164 -7.95 9.38 -8.49
N ILE A 165 -7.96 8.42 -7.57
CA ILE A 165 -8.00 8.70 -6.13
C ILE A 165 -6.80 9.56 -5.71
N LEU A 166 -5.61 9.31 -6.24
CA LEU A 166 -4.42 10.12 -5.97
C LEU A 166 -4.44 11.50 -6.65
N ALA A 167 -5.22 11.66 -7.72
CA ALA A 167 -5.29 12.89 -8.51
C ALA A 167 -6.30 13.94 -8.00
N THR A 168 -7.31 13.58 -7.19
CA THR A 168 -8.46 14.47 -6.92
C THR A 168 -8.39 15.37 -5.69
N ASN A 169 -7.24 15.61 -5.06
CA ASN A 169 -7.16 16.69 -4.07
C ASN A 169 -5.98 17.60 -4.36
N GLU A 170 -6.31 18.83 -4.75
CA GLU A 170 -5.61 20.04 -4.33
C GLU A 170 -5.41 19.99 -2.80
N THR A 171 -4.39 19.27 -2.35
CA THR A 171 -3.78 19.54 -1.07
C THR A 171 -2.90 20.76 -1.28
N VAL A 172 -3.17 21.82 -0.52
CA VAL A 172 -2.20 22.87 -0.23
C VAL A 172 -0.96 22.17 0.34
N GLU A 173 -0.03 21.81 -0.55
CA GLU A 173 1.27 21.28 -0.19
C GLU A 173 2.02 22.42 0.49
N ILE A 174 2.22 22.34 1.80
CA ILE A 174 3.49 22.80 2.33
C ILE A 174 4.50 21.77 1.83
N LYS A 175 5.04 22.02 0.63
CA LYS A 175 6.16 21.27 0.07
C LYS A 175 7.33 21.41 1.03
N GLU A 176 7.66 20.37 1.79
CA GLU A 176 9.06 20.14 2.06
C GLU A 176 9.66 19.63 0.75
N ASP A 177 10.20 20.56 -0.04
CA ASP A 177 10.91 20.25 -1.27
C ASP A 177 12.00 19.23 -0.96
N LYS A 178 11.84 18.02 -1.47
CA LYS A 178 12.90 17.01 -1.50
C LYS A 178 14.04 17.61 -2.33
N ILE A 179 15.06 18.14 -1.66
CA ILE A 179 16.23 18.72 -2.32
C ILE A 179 16.91 17.61 -3.13
N GLU A 180 16.78 17.67 -4.46
CA GLU A 180 17.44 16.72 -5.35
C GLU A 180 18.91 17.11 -5.53
N TYR A 181 19.81 16.36 -4.88
CA TYR A 181 21.25 16.54 -5.00
C TYR A 181 21.80 16.10 -6.37
N ALA A 182 22.91 16.73 -6.75
CA ALA A 182 23.65 16.43 -7.96
C ALA A 182 24.13 14.97 -7.97
N THR A 183 23.85 14.26 -9.06
CA THR A 183 24.30 12.88 -9.22
C THR A 183 25.82 12.79 -9.25
N THR A 184 26.38 11.62 -8.91
CA THR A 184 27.82 11.35 -9.04
C THR A 184 28.32 11.60 -10.46
N ASN A 185 27.50 11.30 -11.47
CA ASN A 185 27.83 11.56 -12.87
C ASN A 185 27.95 13.05 -13.19
N GLN A 186 27.02 13.88 -12.70
CA GLN A 186 27.09 15.34 -12.87
C GLN A 186 28.33 15.94 -12.19
N ARG A 187 28.63 15.51 -10.95
CA ARG A 187 29.82 15.99 -10.21
C ARG A 187 31.13 15.60 -10.90
N ASN A 188 31.24 14.35 -11.36
CA ASN A 188 32.40 13.89 -12.11
C ASN A 188 32.55 14.62 -13.45
N TYR A 189 31.44 14.94 -14.11
CA TYR A 189 31.46 15.69 -15.36
C TYR A 189 31.91 17.14 -15.17
N ILE A 190 31.45 17.81 -14.10
CA ILE A 190 31.92 19.15 -13.73
C ILE A 190 33.42 19.17 -13.46
N LEU A 191 33.93 18.21 -12.67
CA LEU A 191 35.36 18.09 -12.38
C LEU A 191 36.19 17.85 -13.64
N LYS A 192 35.65 17.10 -14.60
CA LYS A 192 36.28 16.91 -15.91
C LYS A 192 36.34 18.22 -16.69
N LEU A 193 35.24 18.97 -16.78
CA LEU A 193 35.20 20.26 -17.47
C LEU A 193 36.14 21.29 -16.85
N ALA A 194 36.25 21.31 -15.51
CA ALA A 194 37.18 22.20 -14.82
C ALA A 194 38.65 21.90 -15.15
N LYS A 195 39.00 20.61 -15.22
CA LYS A 195 40.32 20.15 -15.66
C LYS A 195 40.60 20.49 -17.12
N ASP A 196 39.63 20.27 -18.00
CA ASP A 196 39.76 20.58 -19.43
C ASP A 196 39.98 22.08 -19.68
N LYS A 197 39.58 22.95 -18.74
CA LYS A 197 39.82 24.40 -18.75
C LYS A 197 41.07 24.86 -18.03
N ASN A 198 41.89 23.95 -17.49
CA ASN A 198 43.05 24.28 -16.66
C ASN A 198 42.73 25.25 -15.50
N LEU A 199 41.51 25.19 -14.95
CA LEU A 199 41.15 26.00 -13.78
C LEU A 199 41.97 25.53 -12.57
N SER A 200 42.60 26.48 -11.88
CA SER A 200 43.25 26.19 -10.61
C SER A 200 42.20 25.75 -9.58
N GLU A 201 42.60 24.99 -8.57
CA GLU A 201 41.66 24.51 -7.54
C GLU A 201 40.98 25.68 -6.81
N ASP A 202 41.71 26.78 -6.60
CA ASP A 202 41.21 27.97 -5.94
C ASP A 202 40.22 28.74 -6.84
N ASP A 203 40.50 28.85 -8.14
CA ASP A 203 39.60 29.52 -9.08
C ASP A 203 38.31 28.71 -9.30
N PHE A 204 38.42 27.37 -9.31
CA PHE A 204 37.27 26.49 -9.41
C PHE A 204 36.37 26.55 -8.17
N LYS A 205 36.95 26.59 -6.96
CA LYS A 205 36.20 26.76 -5.71
C LYS A 205 35.51 28.13 -5.65
N LYS A 206 36.19 29.20 -6.04
CA LYS A 206 35.59 30.54 -6.14
C LYS A 206 34.41 30.55 -7.12
N LEU A 207 34.61 30.04 -8.33
CA LEU A 207 33.56 29.97 -9.35
C LEU A 207 32.31 29.21 -8.85
N THR A 208 32.50 28.04 -8.25
CA THR A 208 31.38 27.21 -7.78
C THR A 208 30.67 27.82 -6.57
N HIS A 209 31.42 28.44 -5.65
CA HIS A 209 30.84 29.20 -4.55
C HIS A 209 30.06 30.42 -5.04
N ASP A 210 30.58 31.19 -5.98
CA ASP A 210 29.91 32.38 -6.52
C ASP A 210 28.62 32.03 -7.27
N LEU A 211 28.59 30.88 -7.96
CA LEU A 211 27.42 30.42 -8.71
C LEU A 211 26.32 29.78 -7.83
N THR A 212 26.69 29.14 -6.72
CA THR A 212 25.78 28.26 -5.96
C THR A 212 25.64 28.61 -4.48
N GLY A 213 26.53 29.46 -3.95
CA GLY A 213 26.68 29.72 -2.51
C GLY A 213 27.26 28.55 -1.72
N LYS A 214 27.76 27.49 -2.38
CA LYS A 214 28.19 26.24 -1.76
C LYS A 214 29.62 25.91 -2.13
N ILE A 215 30.37 25.44 -1.14
CA ILE A 215 31.80 25.13 -1.30
C ILE A 215 31.99 23.64 -1.65
N GLU A 216 31.21 22.76 -1.02
CA GLU A 216 31.38 21.33 -1.21
C GLU A 216 30.52 20.77 -2.34
N SER A 217 31.14 19.97 -3.21
CA SER A 217 30.44 19.30 -4.32
C SER A 217 29.31 18.37 -3.88
N LYS A 218 29.28 17.94 -2.61
CA LYS A 218 28.21 17.11 -2.05
C LYS A 218 26.92 17.89 -1.77
N GLU A 219 27.01 19.21 -1.65
CA GLU A 219 25.88 20.08 -1.29
C GLU A 219 25.14 20.60 -2.53
N TRP A 220 25.73 20.45 -3.72
CA TRP A 220 25.13 20.89 -4.97
C TRP A 220 23.84 20.15 -5.28
N THR A 221 22.80 20.90 -5.62
CA THR A 221 21.56 20.37 -6.20
C THR A 221 21.74 20.04 -7.68
N LYS A 222 20.77 19.34 -8.29
CA LYS A 222 20.77 19.12 -9.75
C LYS A 222 20.72 20.44 -10.54
N ASP A 223 20.10 21.47 -9.99
CA ASP A 223 20.05 22.79 -10.61
C ASP A 223 21.40 23.51 -10.50
N ASP A 224 22.03 23.48 -9.31
CA ASP A 224 23.40 23.97 -9.11
C ASP A 224 24.38 23.31 -10.09
N ALA A 225 24.29 21.99 -10.24
CA ALA A 225 25.13 21.25 -11.18
C ALA A 225 24.86 21.67 -12.63
N SER A 226 23.59 21.89 -13.01
CA SER A 226 23.24 22.36 -14.35
C SER A 226 23.79 23.76 -14.63
N ARG A 227 23.71 24.68 -13.67
CA ARG A 227 24.28 26.03 -13.75
C ARG A 227 25.80 26.00 -13.89
N ILE A 228 26.49 25.22 -13.05
CA ILE A 228 27.95 25.06 -13.14
C ILE A 228 28.35 24.47 -14.51
N ILE A 229 27.64 23.45 -15.00
CA ILE A 229 27.91 22.85 -16.31
C ILE A 229 27.70 23.87 -17.43
N GLN A 230 26.62 24.67 -17.36
CA GLN A 230 26.36 25.71 -18.36
C GLN A 230 27.45 26.77 -18.37
N GLU A 231 27.90 27.25 -17.23
CA GLU A 231 28.97 28.26 -17.15
C GLU A 231 30.30 27.72 -17.68
N LEU A 232 30.67 26.50 -17.27
CA LEU A 232 31.87 25.83 -17.76
C LEU A 232 31.78 25.51 -19.26
N LYS A 233 30.60 25.30 -19.84
CA LYS A 233 30.43 25.15 -21.30
C LYS A 233 30.38 26.49 -22.04
N GLY A 234 29.75 27.50 -21.45
CA GLY A 234 29.44 28.79 -22.05
C GLY A 234 30.67 29.69 -22.24
N SER A 235 31.71 29.54 -21.43
CA SER A 235 33.00 30.19 -21.66
C SER A 235 33.85 29.46 -22.73
N GLN A 236 33.21 28.91 -23.77
CA GLN A 236 33.83 28.65 -25.09
C GLN A 236 33.66 29.91 -25.94
N LYS A 237 34.52 30.91 -25.70
CA LYS A 237 34.88 31.95 -26.66
C LYS A 237 36.35 32.27 -26.47
#